data_AF-A0A8J5TIY8-F1
#
_entry.id   AF-A0A8J5TIY8-F1
#
_cell.length_a   1.000
_cell.length_b   1.000
_cell.length_c   1.000
_cell.angle_alpha   90.00
_cell.angle_beta   90.00
_cell.angle_gamma   90.00
#
_symmetry.space_group_name_H-M   'P 1'
#
loop_
_entity.id
_entity.type
_entity.pdbx_description
1 polymer ?
#
loop_
_entity_poly.entity_id
_entity_poly.type
_entity_poly.pdbx_seq_one_letter_code
_entity_poly.pdbx_strand_id
1 'polypeptide(L)'
;MAGALLRIARCYSPLSSPTPRLPPLLRRRASPPLRFLSVSSSSPPPAASAASSDDGRKGEYGRRGWDDHLGMSDDELMGQCDMGTFKASGPGGQHRNKRESAVRLRHRPTGIIAQAVEDRSQHKNRASALSRLRTLIALKVRKPINLEEYTPPVELLQILPLKSTIRGKDVGPQIGPNNSKFAPGMQALLDLLFAVEGSVSEAAKLLGLSTGAVSRLILSDDSLRTAANELRAAKGLKPLK
;
A
#
# COMPACT_ATOMS: atom_id res chain seq x y z
N MET A 1 64.65 -3.06 -25.66
CA MET A 1 64.19 -3.61 -26.95
C MET A 1 62.68 -3.52 -27.02
N ALA A 2 62.16 -3.38 -28.24
CA ALA A 2 60.76 -3.33 -28.67
C ALA A 2 59.79 -4.25 -27.90
N GLY A 3 58.49 -3.97 -27.79
CA GLY A 3 57.67 -3.00 -28.54
C GLY A 3 56.76 -3.74 -29.54
N ALA A 4 55.47 -3.89 -29.20
CA ALA A 4 54.45 -4.42 -30.11
C ALA A 4 53.04 -3.95 -29.70
N LEU A 5 52.56 -2.91 -30.37
CA LEU A 5 51.11 -2.64 -30.49
C LEU A 5 50.53 -3.63 -31.49
N LEU A 6 49.34 -4.19 -31.23
CA LEU A 6 48.47 -4.62 -32.33
C LEU A 6 46.99 -4.36 -32.00
N ARG A 7 46.34 -3.63 -32.91
CA ARG A 7 44.88 -3.42 -33.01
C ARG A 7 44.27 -4.52 -33.91
N ILE A 8 42.97 -4.39 -34.20
CA ILE A 8 42.19 -5.08 -35.28
C ILE A 8 41.66 -6.46 -34.84
N ALA A 9 40.40 -6.89 -35.08
CA ALA A 9 39.18 -6.30 -35.67
C ALA A 9 37.97 -6.65 -34.77
N ARG A 10 36.94 -5.80 -34.59
CA ARG A 10 35.73 -5.73 -35.44
C ARG A 10 35.27 -7.06 -36.07
N CYS A 11 34.40 -7.78 -35.37
CA CYS A 11 33.34 -8.60 -35.98
C CYS A 11 31.97 -8.06 -35.53
N TYR A 12 31.40 -7.15 -36.32
CA TYR A 12 30.00 -6.78 -36.22
C TYR A 12 29.17 -7.92 -36.84
N SER A 13 28.41 -8.66 -36.01
CA SER A 13 27.42 -9.61 -36.52
C SER A 13 26.09 -8.90 -36.76
N PRO A 14 25.55 -8.88 -38.00
CA PRO A 14 24.30 -8.22 -38.28
C PRO A 14 23.09 -9.04 -37.83
N LEU A 15 22.20 -8.39 -37.09
CA LEU A 15 20.75 -8.52 -37.06
C LEU A 15 20.14 -9.74 -37.79
N SER A 16 19.61 -10.69 -37.01
CA SER A 16 18.49 -11.54 -37.46
C SER A 16 17.52 -11.75 -36.29
N SER A 17 16.59 -10.82 -36.12
CA SER A 17 15.46 -10.96 -35.21
C SER A 17 14.30 -11.65 -35.95
N PRO A 18 13.77 -12.78 -35.45
CA PRO A 18 12.61 -13.41 -36.04
C PRO A 18 11.37 -12.53 -35.81
N THR A 19 10.69 -12.13 -36.89
CA THR A 19 9.44 -11.37 -36.81
C THR A 19 8.31 -12.26 -36.28
N PRO A 20 7.60 -11.85 -35.21
CA PRO A 20 6.41 -12.59 -34.76
C PRO A 20 5.28 -12.38 -35.77
N ARG A 21 4.84 -13.47 -36.42
CA ARG A 21 3.65 -13.44 -37.28
C ARG A 21 2.40 -13.19 -36.43
N LEU A 22 1.79 -12.03 -36.59
CA LEU A 22 0.46 -11.73 -36.02
C LEU A 22 -0.60 -12.65 -36.66
N PRO A 23 -1.47 -13.30 -35.88
CA PRO A 23 -2.60 -14.06 -36.42
C PRO A 23 -3.66 -13.11 -37.01
N PRO A 24 -4.43 -13.56 -38.03
CA PRO A 24 -5.44 -12.73 -38.68
C PRO A 24 -6.58 -12.35 -37.72
N LEU A 25 -7.01 -11.10 -37.80
CA LEU A 25 -8.07 -10.54 -36.95
C LEU A 25 -9.40 -11.29 -37.17
N LEU A 26 -9.86 -11.98 -36.14
CA LEU A 26 -11.22 -12.54 -36.08
C LEU A 26 -12.24 -11.39 -36.19
N ARG A 27 -13.11 -11.48 -37.20
CA ARG A 27 -14.19 -10.51 -37.46
C ARG A 27 -15.02 -10.29 -36.19
N ARG A 28 -15.11 -9.03 -35.74
CA ARG A 28 -16.12 -8.60 -34.75
C ARG A 28 -17.51 -8.97 -35.25
N ARG A 29 -18.17 -9.94 -34.62
CA ARG A 29 -19.63 -10.06 -34.72
C ARG A 29 -20.25 -8.90 -33.93
N ALA A 30 -21.19 -8.20 -34.55
CA ALA A 30 -21.93 -7.14 -33.89
C ALA A 30 -22.86 -7.74 -32.82
N SER A 31 -22.79 -7.20 -31.61
CA SER A 31 -23.76 -7.50 -30.55
C SER A 31 -25.07 -6.74 -30.84
N PRO A 32 -26.25 -7.37 -30.73
CA PRO A 32 -27.53 -6.69 -30.91
C PRO A 32 -27.79 -5.69 -29.75
N PRO A 33 -28.55 -4.61 -30.00
CA PRO A 33 -28.87 -3.63 -28.96
C PRO A 33 -29.78 -4.24 -27.88
N LEU A 34 -29.44 -4.01 -26.62
CA LEU A 34 -30.25 -4.44 -25.48
C LEU A 34 -31.56 -3.65 -25.44
N ARG A 35 -32.70 -4.36 -25.39
CA ARG A 35 -34.01 -3.75 -25.17
C ARG A 35 -34.06 -3.12 -23.78
N PHE A 36 -34.44 -1.84 -23.72
CA PHE A 36 -34.89 -1.21 -22.49
C PHE A 36 -36.14 -1.94 -21.96
N LEU A 37 -36.05 -2.48 -20.76
CA LEU A 37 -37.23 -2.88 -19.98
C LEU A 37 -37.55 -1.75 -19.00
N SER A 38 -38.69 -1.11 -19.24
CA SER A 38 -39.31 -0.21 -18.26
C SER A 38 -39.76 -1.04 -17.06
N VAL A 39 -39.31 -0.67 -15.85
CA VAL A 39 -39.89 -1.16 -14.60
C VAL A 39 -40.47 0.06 -13.87
N SER A 40 -41.79 0.05 -13.72
CA SER A 40 -42.55 1.11 -13.07
C SER A 40 -42.41 1.07 -11.55
N SER A 41 -42.74 2.22 -10.95
CA SER A 41 -42.70 2.54 -9.52
C SER A 41 -43.53 1.63 -8.59
N SER A 42 -42.88 1.06 -7.57
CA SER A 42 -43.43 0.66 -6.26
C SER A 42 -42.29 0.13 -5.35
N SER A 43 -42.19 0.33 -4.04
CA SER A 43 -42.83 1.23 -3.06
C SER A 43 -41.93 1.25 -1.79
N PRO A 44 -41.97 2.27 -0.91
CA PRO A 44 -41.10 2.30 0.28
C PRO A 44 -41.56 1.32 1.38
N PRO A 45 -40.64 0.70 2.14
CA PRO A 45 -40.98 -0.15 3.29
C PRO A 45 -41.42 0.69 4.51
N PRO A 46 -42.29 0.14 5.38
CA PRO A 46 -42.85 0.87 6.53
C PRO A 46 -41.84 1.02 7.68
N ALA A 47 -42.02 2.09 8.47
CA ALA A 47 -41.29 2.29 9.71
C ALA A 47 -41.69 1.24 10.77
N ALA A 48 -40.71 0.49 11.27
CA ALA A 48 -40.88 -0.41 12.41
C ALA A 48 -40.21 0.20 13.65
N SER A 49 -41.03 0.79 14.52
CA SER A 49 -40.62 1.19 15.87
C SER A 49 -40.50 -0.04 16.77
N ALA A 50 -39.28 -0.38 17.17
CA ALA A 50 -39.02 -1.32 18.26
C ALA A 50 -38.07 -0.64 19.26
N ALA A 51 -38.64 -0.12 20.35
CA ALA A 51 -37.87 0.34 21.48
C ALA A 51 -37.45 -0.88 22.32
N SER A 52 -36.15 -1.08 22.48
CA SER A 52 -35.59 -1.95 23.52
C SER A 52 -34.58 -1.14 24.33
N SER A 53 -34.99 -0.70 25.50
CA SER A 53 -34.09 -0.16 26.51
C SER A 53 -33.19 -1.29 27.01
N ASP A 54 -31.89 -1.25 26.73
CA ASP A 54 -30.92 -1.85 27.66
C ASP A 54 -29.50 -1.28 27.57
N ASP A 55 -28.83 -1.45 28.69
CA ASP A 55 -27.56 -0.93 29.22
C ASP A 55 -26.41 -0.44 28.28
N GLY A 56 -26.03 0.82 28.47
CA GLY A 56 -24.74 1.09 29.12
C GLY A 56 -23.40 0.80 28.42
N ARG A 57 -23.28 0.78 27.08
CA ARG A 57 -21.95 0.64 26.42
C ARG A 57 -21.47 1.90 25.67
N LYS A 58 -20.53 2.61 26.29
CA LYS A 58 -19.80 3.77 25.72
C LYS A 58 -19.11 3.42 24.40
N GLY A 59 -19.17 4.30 23.40
CA GLY A 59 -18.35 4.18 22.18
C GLY A 59 -18.95 4.73 20.89
N GLU A 60 -19.34 6.00 20.87
CA GLU A 60 -19.24 6.93 19.72
C GLU A 60 -19.07 6.33 18.30
N TYR A 61 -20.10 5.68 17.76
CA TYR A 61 -20.16 5.22 16.35
C TYR A 61 -20.39 6.40 15.36
N GLY A 62 -19.64 7.48 15.54
CA GLY A 62 -19.91 8.81 14.98
C GLY A 62 -19.01 9.27 13.82
N ARG A 63 -18.25 8.39 13.16
CA ARG A 63 -17.48 8.76 11.94
C ARG A 63 -17.09 7.56 11.06
N ARG A 64 -18.06 6.87 10.43
CA ARG A 64 -17.77 5.91 9.33
C ARG A 64 -17.45 6.65 8.02
N GLY A 65 -16.32 7.36 8.04
CA GLY A 65 -15.73 8.05 6.88
C GLY A 65 -14.33 7.51 6.62
N TRP A 66 -14.23 6.61 5.64
CA TRP A 66 -12.99 6.03 5.10
C TRP A 66 -12.21 5.10 6.03
N ASP A 67 -12.81 3.93 6.23
CA ASP A 67 -12.17 2.62 6.40
C ASP A 67 -10.73 2.64 6.93
N ASP A 68 -10.61 2.73 8.26
CA ASP A 68 -9.33 2.58 8.97
C ASP A 68 -8.86 1.12 9.02
N HIS A 69 -8.53 0.59 7.83
CA HIS A 69 -7.96 -0.75 7.64
C HIS A 69 -6.68 -1.01 8.43
N LEU A 70 -6.00 0.06 8.89
CA LEU A 70 -4.79 -0.02 9.71
C LEU A 70 -5.05 0.14 11.21
N GLY A 71 -6.19 0.71 11.60
CA GLY A 71 -6.62 0.82 13.00
C GLY A 71 -7.31 -0.45 13.53
N MET A 72 -7.83 -1.29 12.64
CA MET A 72 -8.50 -2.56 12.99
C MET A 72 -7.53 -3.63 13.51
N SER A 73 -8.06 -4.49 14.39
CA SER A 73 -7.35 -5.65 14.93
C SER A 73 -6.97 -6.66 13.84
N ASP A 74 -6.00 -7.53 14.14
CA ASP A 74 -5.52 -8.56 13.21
C ASP A 74 -6.65 -9.51 12.76
N ASP A 75 -7.59 -9.82 13.65
CA ASP A 75 -8.73 -10.71 13.37
C ASP A 75 -9.82 -10.03 12.52
N GLU A 76 -10.12 -8.75 12.77
CA GLU A 76 -11.05 -7.97 11.93
C GLU A 76 -10.51 -7.78 10.52
N LEU A 77 -9.22 -7.42 10.39
CA LEU A 77 -8.56 -7.27 9.09
C LEU A 77 -8.51 -8.62 8.36
N MET A 78 -8.27 -9.73 9.08
CA MET A 78 -8.39 -11.09 8.53
C MET A 78 -9.80 -11.40 8.04
N GLY A 79 -10.85 -10.97 8.74
CA GLY A 79 -12.25 -11.15 8.32
C GLY A 79 -12.58 -10.48 6.97
N GLN A 80 -11.86 -9.42 6.62
CA GLN A 80 -11.98 -8.72 5.33
C GLN A 80 -11.08 -9.32 4.23
N CYS A 81 -10.32 -10.38 4.52
CA CYS A 81 -9.38 -11.00 3.59
C CYS A 81 -9.81 -12.38 3.12
N ASP A 82 -9.65 -12.64 1.82
CA ASP A 82 -9.63 -14.01 1.30
C ASP A 82 -8.25 -14.63 1.54
N MET A 83 -8.20 -15.70 2.32
CA MET A 83 -6.98 -16.51 2.49
C MET A 83 -6.96 -17.66 1.49
N GLY A 84 -5.84 -17.80 0.77
CA GLY A 84 -5.52 -18.98 -0.02
C GLY A 84 -4.18 -19.58 0.41
N THR A 85 -4.13 -20.90 0.56
CA THR A 85 -2.89 -21.66 0.76
C THR A 85 -2.38 -22.24 -0.54
N PHE A 86 -1.05 -22.36 -0.68
CA PHE A 86 -0.44 -22.97 -1.87
C PHE A 86 0.90 -23.63 -1.54
N LYS A 87 1.47 -24.36 -2.50
CA LYS A 87 2.83 -24.92 -2.41
C LYS A 87 3.83 -23.87 -2.84
N ALA A 88 4.87 -23.66 -2.05
CA ALA A 88 5.96 -22.76 -2.44
C ALA A 88 6.74 -23.38 -3.60
N SER A 89 6.69 -22.75 -4.78
CA SER A 89 7.51 -23.11 -5.93
C SER A 89 8.82 -22.32 -5.92
N GLY A 90 9.97 -23.00 -5.84
CA GLY A 90 11.27 -22.35 -5.94
C GLY A 90 12.44 -23.27 -5.54
N PRO A 91 13.69 -22.77 -5.60
CA PRO A 91 14.84 -23.49 -5.08
C PRO A 91 14.65 -23.73 -3.57
N GLY A 92 14.56 -25.00 -3.21
CA GLY A 92 14.29 -25.47 -1.86
C GLY A 92 14.28 -26.99 -1.82
N GLY A 93 14.80 -27.56 -0.74
CA GLY A 93 14.84 -29.01 -0.56
C GLY A 93 13.44 -29.63 -0.51
N GLN A 94 13.35 -30.96 -0.67
CA GLN A 94 12.10 -31.71 -0.80
C GLN A 94 11.01 -31.36 0.24
N HIS A 95 11.43 -31.03 1.47
CA HIS A 95 10.52 -30.64 2.55
C HIS A 95 9.81 -29.29 2.32
N ARG A 96 10.40 -28.34 1.58
CA ARG A 96 9.77 -27.03 1.28
C ARG A 96 8.64 -27.17 0.25
N ASN A 97 8.80 -28.07 -0.72
CA ASN A 97 7.92 -28.16 -1.88
C ASN A 97 6.73 -29.11 -1.67
N LYS A 98 6.81 -30.01 -0.66
CA LYS A 98 5.76 -31.01 -0.38
C LYS A 98 4.58 -30.47 0.45
N ARG A 99 4.78 -29.44 1.27
CA ARG A 99 3.76 -28.90 2.19
C ARG A 99 3.18 -27.58 1.66
N GLU A 100 1.86 -27.41 1.80
CA GLU A 100 1.11 -26.19 1.47
C GLU A 100 1.26 -25.13 2.58
N SER A 101 2.51 -24.75 2.90
CA SER A 101 2.78 -23.76 3.96
C SER A 101 2.72 -22.32 3.48
N ALA A 102 2.70 -22.06 2.16
CA ALA A 102 2.65 -20.71 1.63
C ALA A 102 1.24 -20.11 1.77
N VAL A 103 1.17 -18.84 2.14
CA VAL A 103 -0.09 -18.12 2.37
C VAL A 103 -0.16 -16.91 1.43
N ARG A 104 -1.32 -16.75 0.78
CA ARG A 104 -1.74 -15.56 0.04
C ARG A 104 -2.96 -14.97 0.73
N LEU A 105 -2.95 -13.66 0.95
CA LEU A 105 -4.08 -12.88 1.46
C LEU A 105 -4.50 -11.88 0.39
N ARG A 106 -5.78 -11.85 0.03
CA ARG A 106 -6.39 -10.80 -0.81
C ARG A 106 -7.35 -10.00 0.04
N HIS A 107 -7.07 -8.72 0.25
CA HIS A 107 -7.99 -7.82 0.94
C HIS A 107 -9.14 -7.47 -0.01
N ARG A 108 -10.38 -7.78 0.39
CA ARG A 108 -11.56 -7.60 -0.47
C ARG A 108 -11.84 -6.15 -0.88
N PRO A 109 -11.88 -5.15 0.03
CA PRO A 109 -12.29 -3.80 -0.35
C PRO A 109 -11.22 -3.04 -1.14
N THR A 110 -9.92 -3.28 -0.90
CA THR A 110 -8.84 -2.57 -1.61
C THR A 110 -8.26 -3.35 -2.79
N GLY A 111 -8.62 -4.63 -2.96
CA GLY A 111 -8.08 -5.52 -4.00
C GLY A 111 -6.59 -5.88 -3.84
N ILE A 112 -5.93 -5.43 -2.76
CA ILE A 112 -4.49 -5.64 -2.55
C ILE A 112 -4.22 -7.10 -2.17
N ILE A 113 -3.19 -7.69 -2.79
CA ILE A 113 -2.76 -9.06 -2.56
C ILE A 113 -1.37 -9.05 -1.91
N ALA A 114 -1.24 -9.74 -0.77
CA ALA A 114 0.02 -10.00 -0.08
C ALA A 114 0.30 -11.51 -0.03
N GLN A 115 1.58 -11.90 0.01
CA GLN A 115 1.96 -13.32 0.13
C GLN A 115 3.25 -13.51 0.95
N ALA A 116 3.33 -14.66 1.63
CA ALA A 116 4.49 -15.08 2.42
C ALA A 116 4.78 -16.57 2.22
N VAL A 117 6.06 -16.89 2.02
CA VAL A 117 6.59 -18.20 1.58
C VAL A 117 7.90 -18.58 2.30
N GLU A 118 8.13 -17.94 3.43
CA GLU A 118 9.44 -17.87 4.10
C GLU A 118 9.58 -18.95 5.16
N ASP A 119 8.54 -19.12 5.98
CA ASP A 119 8.51 -20.11 7.03
C ASP A 119 7.96 -21.46 6.55
N ARG A 120 8.38 -22.53 7.25
CA ARG A 120 7.80 -23.88 7.16
C ARG A 120 6.41 -24.00 7.81
N SER A 121 5.97 -22.95 8.51
CA SER A 121 4.69 -22.90 9.23
C SER A 121 3.73 -21.92 8.57
N GLN A 122 2.53 -22.43 8.23
CA GLN A 122 1.43 -21.62 7.69
C GLN A 122 1.05 -20.47 8.65
N HIS A 123 1.12 -20.68 9.97
CA HIS A 123 0.69 -19.67 10.95
C HIS A 123 1.66 -18.48 10.96
N LYS A 124 2.97 -18.74 10.87
CA LYS A 124 3.97 -17.69 10.70
C LYS A 124 3.83 -16.97 9.37
N ASN A 125 3.66 -17.71 8.27
CA ASN A 125 3.40 -17.08 6.96
C ASN A 125 2.11 -16.26 6.95
N ARG A 126 1.06 -16.64 7.68
CA ARG A 126 -0.16 -15.80 7.86
C ARG A 126 0.16 -14.48 8.55
N ALA A 127 0.90 -14.50 9.66
CA ALA A 127 1.32 -13.29 10.38
C ALA A 127 2.22 -12.38 9.51
N SER A 128 3.21 -12.95 8.82
CA SER A 128 4.07 -12.20 7.88
C SER A 128 3.29 -11.64 6.69
N ALA A 129 2.32 -12.38 6.16
CA ALA A 129 1.45 -11.91 5.08
C ALA A 129 0.52 -10.77 5.55
N LEU A 130 0.01 -10.83 6.79
CA LEU A 130 -0.78 -9.74 7.40
C LEU A 130 0.03 -8.47 7.60
N SER A 131 1.24 -8.58 8.17
CA SER A 131 2.15 -7.44 8.35
C SER A 131 2.44 -6.77 6.99
N ARG A 132 2.79 -7.58 5.96
CA ARG A 132 2.95 -7.09 4.58
C ARG A 132 1.70 -6.44 4.01
N LEU A 133 0.53 -7.02 4.27
CA LEU A 133 -0.73 -6.49 3.78
C LEU A 133 -1.01 -5.11 4.36
N ARG A 134 -0.80 -4.90 5.66
CA ARG A 134 -0.90 -3.59 6.31
C ARG A 134 0.05 -2.58 5.69
N THR A 135 1.33 -2.93 5.49
CA THR A 135 2.29 -2.05 4.80
C THR A 135 1.86 -1.72 3.37
N LEU A 136 1.37 -2.70 2.59
CA LEU A 136 0.91 -2.47 1.22
C LEU A 136 -0.37 -1.62 1.16
N ILE A 137 -1.27 -1.76 2.14
CA ILE A 137 -2.45 -0.90 2.30
C ILE A 137 -1.99 0.53 2.58
N ALA A 138 -1.10 0.75 3.56
CA ALA A 138 -0.57 2.07 3.92
C ALA A 138 0.12 2.83 2.78
N LEU A 139 0.75 2.12 1.84
CA LEU A 139 1.45 2.72 0.70
C LEU A 139 0.54 3.03 -0.49
N LYS A 140 -0.57 2.29 -0.65
CA LYS A 140 -1.42 2.34 -1.86
C LYS A 140 -2.79 2.97 -1.64
N VAL A 141 -3.38 2.77 -0.46
CA VAL A 141 -4.65 3.40 -0.09
C VAL A 141 -4.34 4.79 0.44
N ARG A 142 -4.95 5.80 -0.17
CA ARG A 142 -4.76 7.19 0.22
C ARG A 142 -6.06 7.78 0.75
N LYS A 143 -5.97 8.53 1.85
CA LYS A 143 -7.05 9.40 2.32
C LYS A 143 -6.71 10.83 1.87
N PRO A 144 -7.44 11.44 0.91
CA PRO A 144 -7.21 12.84 0.62
C PRO A 144 -7.50 13.70 1.85
N ILE A 145 -6.54 14.54 2.19
CA ILE A 145 -6.53 15.39 3.39
C ILE A 145 -6.98 16.81 3.00
N ASN A 146 -7.85 17.40 3.81
CA ASN A 146 -8.13 18.83 3.75
C ASN A 146 -6.98 19.59 4.44
N LEU A 147 -6.22 20.38 3.68
CA LEU A 147 -5.01 21.06 4.15
C LEU A 147 -5.26 22.09 5.26
N GLU A 148 -6.43 22.72 5.27
CA GLU A 148 -6.76 23.86 6.15
C GLU A 148 -7.07 23.46 7.59
N GLU A 149 -7.61 22.24 7.80
CA GLU A 149 -7.95 21.69 9.13
C GLU A 149 -6.99 20.55 9.56
N TYR A 150 -5.89 20.34 8.84
CA TYR A 150 -5.05 19.15 9.05
C TYR A 150 -4.31 19.17 10.38
N THR A 151 -4.84 18.41 11.34
CA THR A 151 -4.11 18.01 12.55
C THR A 151 -3.37 16.70 12.26
N PRO A 152 -2.03 16.65 12.38
CA PRO A 152 -1.27 15.43 12.13
C PRO A 152 -1.64 14.33 13.14
N PRO A 153 -1.94 13.09 12.70
CA PRO A 153 -2.34 12.02 13.59
C PRO A 153 -1.17 11.56 14.46
N VAL A 154 -1.49 11.00 15.63
CA VAL A 154 -0.50 10.66 16.68
C VAL A 154 0.51 9.64 16.20
N GLU A 155 0.10 8.73 15.30
CA GLU A 155 0.94 7.73 14.65
C GLU A 155 2.01 8.37 13.77
N LEU A 156 1.70 9.46 13.07
CA LEU A 156 2.69 10.23 12.29
C LEU A 156 3.72 10.83 13.25
N LEU A 157 3.26 11.51 14.31
CA LEU A 157 4.12 12.14 15.33
C LEU A 157 5.06 11.14 16.04
N GLN A 158 4.63 9.88 16.21
CA GLN A 158 5.44 8.80 16.80
C GLN A 158 6.56 8.29 15.88
N ILE A 159 6.41 8.44 14.56
CA ILE A 159 7.44 8.09 13.57
C ILE A 159 8.46 9.22 13.40
N LEU A 160 8.05 10.48 13.63
CA LEU A 160 8.93 11.64 13.51
C LEU A 160 10.13 11.58 14.47
N PRO A 161 11.30 12.09 14.05
CA PRO A 161 12.47 12.17 14.93
C PRO A 161 12.19 13.06 16.14
N LEU A 162 12.78 12.70 17.29
CA LEU A 162 12.61 13.35 18.62
C LEU A 162 12.81 14.87 18.69
N LYS A 163 13.29 15.53 17.62
CA LYS A 163 13.55 16.98 17.54
C LYS A 163 12.43 17.78 16.84
N SER A 164 11.23 17.21 16.69
CA SER A 164 10.05 17.90 16.13
C SER A 164 9.39 18.82 17.16
N THR A 165 9.20 20.10 16.82
CA THR A 165 8.58 21.13 17.69
C THR A 165 7.16 20.78 18.15
N ILE A 166 6.44 19.94 17.38
CA ILE A 166 5.05 19.54 17.65
C ILE A 166 4.97 18.31 18.59
N ARG A 167 6.08 17.64 18.91
CA ARG A 167 6.07 16.43 19.75
C ARG A 167 6.00 16.79 21.24
N GLY A 168 4.78 16.87 21.76
CA GLY A 168 4.52 16.87 23.21
C GLY A 168 5.08 15.61 23.88
N LYS A 169 5.35 15.70 25.19
CA LYS A 169 5.87 14.57 26.00
C LYS A 169 4.91 13.36 26.02
N ASP A 170 3.65 13.63 25.73
CA ASP A 170 2.53 12.68 25.71
C ASP A 170 2.57 11.75 24.48
N VAL A 171 3.32 12.14 23.44
CA VAL A 171 3.57 11.33 22.24
C VAL A 171 4.79 10.43 22.52
N GLY A 172 4.50 9.19 22.92
CA GLY A 172 5.42 8.15 23.40
C GLY A 172 6.61 7.80 22.47
N PRO A 173 7.39 6.73 22.77
CA PRO A 173 8.72 6.48 22.18
C PRO A 173 8.70 6.41 20.64
N GLN A 174 9.83 6.77 20.00
CA GLN A 174 9.92 6.77 18.54
C GLN A 174 9.72 5.35 17.97
N ILE A 175 8.90 5.26 16.93
CA ILE A 175 8.47 3.99 16.35
C ILE A 175 9.32 3.65 15.11
N GLY A 176 9.87 2.44 15.10
CA GLY A 176 10.59 1.86 13.96
C GLY A 176 9.73 0.93 13.10
N PRO A 177 10.26 0.45 11.96
CA PRO A 177 9.49 -0.24 10.92
C PRO A 177 8.84 -1.58 11.32
N ASN A 178 9.30 -2.18 12.42
CA ASN A 178 8.79 -3.48 12.91
C ASN A 178 7.53 -3.35 13.81
N ASN A 179 6.99 -2.15 14.00
CA ASN A 179 5.82 -1.90 14.85
C ASN A 179 4.54 -1.79 14.00
N SER A 180 3.42 -2.34 14.46
CA SER A 180 2.12 -2.23 13.78
C SER A 180 1.68 -0.78 13.57
N LYS A 181 2.02 0.13 14.51
CA LYS A 181 1.73 1.57 14.42
C LYS A 181 2.58 2.33 13.40
N PHE A 182 3.61 1.70 12.83
CA PHE A 182 4.43 2.33 11.77
C PHE A 182 3.63 2.49 10.46
N ALA A 183 2.80 1.51 10.12
CA ALA A 183 1.96 1.54 8.91
C ALA A 183 1.02 2.77 8.83
N PRO A 184 0.18 3.08 9.84
CA PRO A 184 -0.70 4.26 9.77
C PRO A 184 0.05 5.59 9.74
N GLY A 185 1.16 5.74 10.48
CA GLY A 185 1.95 6.98 10.42
C GLY A 185 2.67 7.18 9.08
N MET A 186 3.11 6.08 8.42
CA MET A 186 3.60 6.12 7.04
C MET A 186 2.51 6.57 6.06
N GLN A 187 1.30 6.03 6.19
CA GLN A 187 0.17 6.42 5.35
C GLN A 187 -0.11 7.92 5.50
N ALA A 188 -0.22 8.42 6.73
CA ALA A 188 -0.48 9.83 6.99
C ALA A 188 0.62 10.77 6.43
N LEU A 189 1.89 10.34 6.44
CA LEU A 189 2.98 11.07 5.79
C LEU A 189 2.82 11.11 4.25
N LEU A 190 2.45 9.98 3.62
CA LEU A 190 2.23 9.90 2.18
C LEU A 190 0.97 10.63 1.72
N ASP A 191 -0.10 10.61 2.52
CA ASP A 191 -1.33 11.35 2.27
C ASP A 191 -1.08 12.86 2.34
N LEU A 192 -0.30 13.33 3.32
CA LEU A 192 0.16 14.72 3.39
C LEU A 192 1.07 15.08 2.21
N LEU A 193 2.01 14.22 1.82
CA LEU A 193 2.84 14.44 0.63
C LEU A 193 2.00 14.47 -0.66
N PHE A 194 0.90 13.71 -0.74
CA PHE A 194 -0.02 13.75 -1.87
C PHE A 194 -0.83 15.05 -1.92
N ALA A 195 -1.40 15.48 -0.79
CA ALA A 195 -2.12 16.75 -0.68
C ALA A 195 -1.21 17.96 -0.99
N VAL A 196 0.08 17.86 -0.68
CA VAL A 196 1.12 18.88 -0.89
C VAL A 196 1.89 18.68 -2.22
N GLU A 197 1.32 17.92 -3.16
CA GLU A 197 1.83 17.71 -4.52
C GLU A 197 3.29 17.21 -4.62
N GLY A 198 3.76 16.47 -3.61
CA GLY A 198 5.12 15.93 -3.53
C GLY A 198 6.19 16.94 -3.07
N SER A 199 5.81 18.15 -2.64
CA SER A 199 6.73 19.14 -2.09
C SER A 199 7.13 18.82 -0.64
N VAL A 200 8.34 18.32 -0.46
CA VAL A 200 8.92 18.02 0.88
C VAL A 200 9.06 19.30 1.73
N SER A 201 9.20 20.47 1.10
CA SER A 201 9.37 21.75 1.81
C SER A 201 8.09 22.20 2.49
N GLU A 202 6.97 22.21 1.77
CA GLU A 202 5.66 22.56 2.31
C GLU A 202 5.18 21.51 3.32
N ALA A 203 5.43 20.22 3.04
CA ALA A 203 5.17 19.13 3.97
C ALA A 203 5.91 19.30 5.30
N ALA A 204 7.16 19.76 5.26
CA ALA A 204 7.95 20.02 6.46
C ALA A 204 7.43 21.21 7.29
N LYS A 205 6.87 22.26 6.64
CA LYS A 205 6.24 23.39 7.35
C LYS A 205 5.03 22.93 8.16
N LEU A 206 4.11 22.16 7.54
CA LEU A 206 2.92 21.62 8.20
C LEU A 206 3.26 20.72 9.39
N LEU A 207 4.38 19.99 9.31
CA LEU A 207 4.86 19.11 10.38
C LEU A 207 5.80 19.79 11.40
N GLY A 208 6.05 21.10 11.27
CA GLY A 208 6.97 21.84 12.15
C GLY A 208 8.39 21.26 12.17
N LEU A 209 8.85 20.75 11.02
CA LEU A 209 10.12 20.05 10.84
C LEU A 209 11.06 20.76 9.87
N SER A 210 12.35 20.43 9.92
CA SER A 210 13.27 20.79 8.85
C SER A 210 13.09 19.86 7.63
N THR A 211 13.24 20.42 6.43
CA THR A 211 13.14 19.68 5.16
C THR A 211 14.07 18.48 5.12
N GLY A 212 15.29 18.61 5.66
CA GLY A 212 16.27 17.54 5.79
C GLY A 212 15.91 16.47 6.83
N ALA A 213 15.01 16.74 7.79
CA ALA A 213 14.47 15.71 8.68
C ALA A 213 13.41 14.85 7.96
N VAL A 214 12.47 15.49 7.24
CA VAL A 214 11.46 14.79 6.43
C VAL A 214 12.13 13.99 5.31
N SER A 215 13.13 14.55 4.61
CA SER A 215 13.89 13.82 3.59
C SER A 215 14.58 12.57 4.14
N ARG A 216 15.25 12.67 5.30
CA ARG A 216 15.87 11.49 5.96
C ARG A 216 14.86 10.44 6.39
N LEU A 217 13.65 10.83 6.78
CA LEU A 217 12.57 9.90 7.11
C LEU A 217 11.99 9.21 5.88
N ILE A 218 11.90 9.89 4.74
CA ILE A 218 11.49 9.26 3.48
C ILE A 218 12.58 8.28 2.98
N LEU A 219 13.85 8.61 3.22
CA LEU A 219 15.00 7.79 2.80
C LEU A 219 15.35 6.65 3.77
N SER A 220 14.76 6.55 4.97
CA SER A 220 15.03 5.44 5.89
C SER A 220 14.46 4.11 5.41
N ASP A 221 13.35 4.15 4.66
CA ASP A 221 12.59 2.98 4.24
C ASP A 221 12.41 2.99 2.72
N ASP A 222 12.89 1.94 2.06
CA ASP A 222 12.89 1.86 0.60
C ASP A 222 11.47 1.90 -0.01
N SER A 223 10.48 1.41 0.74
CA SER A 223 9.07 1.48 0.35
C SER A 223 8.51 2.91 0.41
N LEU A 224 8.87 3.70 1.44
CA LEU A 224 8.51 5.11 1.51
C LEU A 224 9.21 5.92 0.42
N ARG A 225 10.51 5.67 0.22
CA ARG A 225 11.31 6.30 -0.84
C ARG A 225 10.70 6.07 -2.21
N THR A 226 10.31 4.83 -2.52
CA THR A 226 9.67 4.47 -3.78
C THR A 226 8.33 5.18 -3.94
N ALA A 227 7.42 5.09 -2.97
CA ALA A 227 6.09 5.73 -3.03
C ALA A 227 6.18 7.28 -3.12
N ALA A 228 7.10 7.91 -2.39
CA ALA A 228 7.35 9.34 -2.46
C ALA A 228 7.99 9.76 -3.79
N ASN A 229 8.85 8.93 -4.38
CA ASN A 229 9.42 9.18 -5.70
C ASN A 229 8.39 8.99 -6.83
N GLU A 230 7.46 8.05 -6.71
CA GLU A 230 6.30 7.92 -7.61
C GLU A 230 5.40 9.16 -7.56
N LEU A 231 5.07 9.65 -6.36
CA LEU A 231 4.34 10.90 -6.14
C LEU A 231 5.03 12.10 -6.81
N ARG A 232 6.34 12.22 -6.62
CA ARG A 232 7.15 13.30 -7.20
C ARG A 232 7.26 13.18 -8.72
N ALA A 233 7.45 11.98 -9.25
CA ALA A 233 7.49 11.73 -10.70
C ALA A 233 6.16 12.07 -11.37
N ALA A 234 5.02 11.73 -10.76
CA ALA A 234 3.69 12.08 -11.26
C ALA A 234 3.44 13.61 -11.33
N LYS A 235 4.20 14.41 -10.57
CA LYS A 235 4.19 15.88 -10.57
C LYS A 235 5.41 16.49 -11.29
N GLY A 236 6.21 15.69 -11.99
CA GLY A 236 7.40 16.15 -12.73
C GLY A 236 8.60 16.59 -11.87
N LEU A 237 8.56 16.34 -10.56
CA LEU A 237 9.63 16.69 -9.61
C LEU A 237 10.77 15.67 -9.64
N LYS A 238 12.01 16.14 -9.44
CA LYS A 238 13.20 15.26 -9.37
C LYS A 238 13.07 14.26 -8.20
N PRO A 239 13.42 12.97 -8.40
CA PRO A 239 13.38 11.98 -7.33
C PRO A 239 14.38 12.32 -6.22
N LEU A 240 14.04 11.95 -5.00
CA LEU A 240 14.94 11.97 -3.84
C LEU A 240 15.94 10.82 -3.99
N LYS A 241 17.21 11.09 -3.64
CA LYS A 241 18.33 10.17 -3.66
C LYS A 241 18.92 10.04 -2.27
#